data_AF-A0A5M9JIY2-F1
#
_entry.id   AF-A0A5M9JIY2-F1
#
_cell.length_a   1.000
_cell.length_b   1.000
_cell.length_c   1.000
_cell.angle_alpha   90.00
_cell.angle_beta   90.00
_cell.angle_gamma   90.00
#
_symmetry.space_group_name_H-M   'P 1'
#
loop_
_entity.id
_entity.type
_entity.pdbx_description
1 polymer ?
#
loop_
_entity_poly.entity_id
_entity_poly.type
_entity_poly.pdbx_seq_one_letter_code
_entity_poly.pdbx_strand_id
1 'polypeptide(L)'
;MGTSLSTGETINLSVYNTTGPLNATHTTSLPPSPTNTCYLRNIPETCTEDERNMIVDGKGAIIDGILYSDSSDYSAHTTTTTVSGSGSARTASVTTTTEILTGLFTATATPSPSRSFGVPTAQVDCATFLLPLFGALGLSSFFI
;
A
#
# COMPACT_ATOMS: atom_id res chain seq x y z
N MET A 1 -25.28 -34.19 27.94
CA MET A 1 -25.35 -33.81 26.53
C MET A 1 -24.59 -32.52 26.36
N GLY A 2 -23.72 -32.41 25.35
CA GLY A 2 -23.01 -31.17 25.05
C GLY A 2 -23.59 -30.51 23.82
N THR A 3 -23.13 -29.30 23.49
CA THR A 3 -23.50 -28.59 22.26
C THR A 3 -22.23 -28.24 21.49
N SER A 4 -22.24 -28.44 20.17
CA SER A 4 -21.11 -28.09 19.31
C SER A 4 -20.88 -26.58 19.29
N LEU A 5 -19.64 -26.13 19.50
CA LEU A 5 -19.30 -24.70 19.52
C LEU A 5 -19.44 -24.04 18.14
N SER A 6 -19.24 -24.79 17.05
CA SER A 6 -19.28 -24.26 15.68
C SER A 6 -20.67 -24.30 15.06
N THR A 7 -21.53 -25.23 15.47
CA THR A 7 -22.82 -25.48 14.82
C THR A 7 -24.03 -25.31 15.74
N GLY A 8 -23.84 -25.25 17.06
CA GLY A 8 -24.94 -25.09 18.02
C GLY A 8 -25.85 -26.31 18.18
N GLU A 9 -25.54 -27.43 17.52
CA GLU A 9 -26.32 -28.66 17.58
C GLU A 9 -25.94 -29.53 18.78
N THR A 10 -26.89 -30.34 19.26
CA THR A 10 -26.66 -31.24 20.39
C THR A 10 -25.70 -32.37 20.00
N ILE A 11 -24.61 -32.53 20.75
CA ILE A 11 -23.59 -33.55 20.51
C ILE A 11 -23.58 -34.62 21.60
N ASN A 12 -23.29 -35.85 21.17
CA ASN A 12 -23.06 -36.97 22.04
C ASN A 12 -21.60 -36.95 22.53
N LEU A 13 -21.42 -36.71 23.83
CA LEU A 13 -20.11 -36.59 24.48
C LEU A 13 -19.29 -37.89 24.48
N SER A 14 -19.92 -39.06 24.32
CA SER A 14 -19.20 -40.34 24.24
C SER A 14 -18.49 -40.55 22.91
N VAL A 15 -18.94 -39.86 21.85
CA VAL A 15 -18.37 -39.95 20.50
C VAL A 15 -17.52 -38.71 20.19
N TYR A 16 -17.79 -37.60 20.86
CA TYR A 16 -17.04 -36.35 20.74
C TYR A 16 -15.76 -36.39 21.60
N ASN A 17 -14.85 -37.29 21.23
CA ASN A 17 -13.56 -37.46 21.89
C ASN A 17 -12.42 -37.32 20.88
N THR A 18 -11.23 -36.95 21.36
CA THR A 18 -10.01 -36.96 20.56
C THR A 18 -9.26 -38.26 20.81
N THR A 19 -8.75 -38.88 19.75
CA THR A 19 -7.86 -40.03 19.85
C THR A 19 -6.42 -39.57 19.64
N GLY A 20 -5.53 -39.88 20.56
CA GLY A 20 -4.12 -39.53 20.44
C GLY A 20 -3.26 -40.14 21.55
N PRO A 21 -1.93 -40.16 21.38
CA PRO A 21 -1.00 -40.58 22.42
C PRO A 21 -1.09 -39.65 23.64
N LEU A 22 -0.82 -40.20 24.83
CA LEU A 22 -0.85 -39.44 26.10
C LEU A 22 0.10 -38.22 26.09
N ASN A 23 1.16 -38.29 25.28
CA ASN A 23 2.15 -37.24 25.13
C ASN A 23 2.14 -36.71 23.69
N ALA A 24 1.97 -35.40 23.52
CA ALA A 24 2.17 -34.73 22.25
C ALA A 24 3.67 -34.50 22.03
N THR A 25 4.31 -35.39 21.27
CA THR A 25 5.75 -35.29 20.94
C THR A 25 6.04 -34.49 19.67
N HIS A 26 5.00 -34.01 18.99
CA HIS A 26 5.14 -33.25 17.75
C HIS A 26 5.35 -31.76 18.03
N THR A 27 6.48 -31.24 17.59
CA THR A 27 6.74 -29.80 17.57
C THR A 27 6.68 -29.33 16.13
N THR A 28 5.71 -28.47 15.82
CA THR A 28 5.64 -27.81 14.52
C THR A 28 6.69 -26.69 14.49
N SER A 29 7.64 -26.79 13.57
CA SER A 29 8.56 -25.68 13.28
C SER A 29 7.94 -24.80 12.20
N LEU A 30 7.92 -23.49 12.44
CA LEU A 30 7.47 -22.53 11.43
C LEU A 30 8.59 -22.28 10.43
N PRO A 31 8.28 -22.20 9.12
CA PRO A 31 9.24 -21.70 8.16
C PRO A 31 9.63 -20.25 8.50
N PRO A 32 10.77 -19.76 8.00
CA PRO A 32 11.15 -18.37 8.11
C PRO A 32 10.03 -17.45 7.59
N SER A 33 9.84 -16.32 8.26
CA SER A 33 8.94 -15.28 7.75
C SER A 33 9.44 -14.79 6.39
N PRO A 34 8.56 -14.55 5.42
CA PRO A 34 8.96 -13.97 4.14
C PRO A 34 9.56 -12.59 4.34
N THR A 35 10.50 -12.22 3.47
CA THR A 35 11.05 -10.87 3.40
C THR A 35 10.02 -9.88 2.85
N ASN A 36 10.24 -8.59 3.10
CA ASN A 36 9.44 -7.53 2.52
C ASN A 36 9.54 -7.54 0.98
N THR A 37 8.42 -7.22 0.32
CA THR A 37 8.37 -7.08 -1.13
C THR A 37 8.94 -5.73 -1.56
N CYS A 38 9.88 -5.72 -2.51
CA CYS A 38 10.44 -4.49 -3.09
C CYS A 38 9.46 -3.87 -4.08
N TYR A 39 8.88 -2.72 -3.71
CA TYR A 39 7.97 -1.95 -4.54
C TYR A 39 8.68 -0.75 -5.16
N LEU A 40 8.60 -0.61 -6.48
CA LEU A 40 9.22 0.49 -7.21
C LEU A 40 8.70 1.88 -6.80
N ARG A 41 7.45 1.96 -6.34
CA ARG A 41 6.85 3.20 -5.82
C ARG A 41 7.44 3.67 -4.48
N ASN A 42 8.15 2.79 -3.77
CA ASN A 42 8.74 3.09 -2.47
C ASN A 42 10.06 2.33 -2.23
N ILE A 43 10.99 2.49 -3.18
CA ILE A 43 12.33 1.89 -3.14
C ILE A 43 13.08 2.14 -1.81
N PRO A 44 13.11 3.36 -1.23
CA PRO A 44 13.95 3.62 -0.05
C PRO A 44 13.48 2.89 1.23
N GLU A 45 12.23 2.43 1.27
CA GLU A 45 11.68 1.75 2.46
C GLU A 45 11.40 0.27 2.22
N THR A 46 11.11 -0.12 0.98
CA THR A 46 10.62 -1.48 0.66
C THR A 46 11.67 -2.35 -0.02
N CYS A 47 12.80 -1.79 -0.46
CA CYS A 47 13.86 -2.51 -1.15
C CYS A 47 15.16 -2.48 -0.32
N THR A 48 15.81 -3.63 -0.23
CA THR A 48 17.16 -3.81 0.28
C THR A 48 18.19 -3.14 -0.63
N GLU A 49 19.43 -2.99 -0.16
CA GLU A 49 20.49 -2.34 -0.94
C GLU A 49 20.83 -3.11 -2.23
N ASP A 50 20.83 -4.45 -2.18
CA ASP A 50 21.08 -5.27 -3.35
C ASP A 50 19.95 -5.13 -4.40
N GLU A 51 18.70 -5.04 -3.95
CA GLU A 51 17.55 -4.79 -4.83
C GLU A 51 17.63 -3.39 -5.48
N ARG A 52 18.12 -2.38 -4.75
CA ARG A 52 18.38 -1.05 -5.32
C ARG A 52 19.45 -1.11 -6.39
N ASN A 53 20.54 -1.83 -6.13
CA ASN A 53 21.61 -2.01 -7.10
C ASN A 53 21.11 -2.76 -8.34
N MET A 54 20.24 -3.77 -8.19
CA MET A 54 19.60 -4.43 -9.33
C MET A 54 18.76 -3.44 -10.17
N ILE A 55 18.00 -2.55 -9.53
CA ILE A 55 17.22 -1.53 -10.23
C ILE A 55 18.14 -0.56 -11.00
N VAL A 56 19.24 -0.12 -10.39
CA VAL A 56 20.21 0.80 -11.02
C VAL A 56 20.95 0.12 -12.17
N ASP A 57 21.32 -1.15 -12.01
CA ASP A 57 21.99 -1.96 -13.03
C ASP A 57 21.05 -2.42 -14.16
N GLY A 58 19.73 -2.22 -14.02
CA GLY A 58 18.73 -2.73 -14.97
C GLY A 58 18.62 -4.25 -14.98
N LYS A 59 18.85 -4.90 -13.83
CA LYS A 59 18.74 -6.35 -13.62
C LYS A 59 17.41 -6.73 -12.99
N GLY A 60 17.02 -7.98 -13.20
CA GLY A 60 15.76 -8.53 -12.70
C GLY A 60 14.56 -8.22 -13.60
N ALA A 61 13.38 -8.59 -13.12
CA ALA A 61 12.12 -8.35 -13.81
C ALA A 61 11.19 -7.51 -12.94
N ILE A 62 10.64 -6.45 -13.52
CA ILE A 62 9.65 -5.61 -12.85
C ILE A 62 8.28 -5.99 -13.37
N ILE A 63 7.44 -6.55 -12.49
CA ILE A 63 6.09 -6.99 -12.85
C ILE A 63 5.13 -6.42 -11.82
N ASP A 64 4.08 -5.75 -12.29
CA ASP A 64 3.08 -5.06 -11.44
C ASP A 64 3.68 -4.08 -10.42
N GLY A 65 4.85 -3.49 -10.75
CA GLY A 65 5.56 -2.54 -9.88
C GLY A 65 6.35 -3.18 -8.73
N ILE A 66 6.56 -4.50 -8.77
CA ILE A 66 7.38 -5.28 -7.85
C ILE A 66 8.64 -5.74 -8.57
N LEU A 67 9.79 -5.67 -7.90
CA LEU A 67 11.05 -6.21 -8.40
C LEU A 67 11.14 -7.72 -8.09
N TYR A 68 11.48 -8.50 -9.10
CA TYR A 68 11.81 -9.92 -9.02
C TYR A 68 13.26 -10.14 -9.47
N SER A 69 13.95 -11.10 -8.86
CA SER A 69 15.30 -11.49 -9.28
C SER A 69 15.31 -12.04 -10.70
N ASP A 70 14.30 -12.85 -11.05
CA ASP A 70 14.09 -13.35 -12.40
C ASP A 70 12.61 -13.32 -12.80
N SER A 71 12.33 -13.22 -14.10
CA SER A 71 10.94 -13.25 -14.62
C SER A 71 10.22 -14.58 -14.34
N SER A 72 10.96 -15.67 -14.11
CA SER A 72 10.42 -16.98 -13.74
C SER A 72 9.89 -17.04 -12.30
N ASP A 73 10.33 -16.13 -11.43
CA ASP A 73 9.86 -16.09 -10.03
C ASP A 73 8.44 -15.52 -9.93
N TYR A 74 7.99 -14.84 -10.98
CA TYR A 74 6.62 -14.36 -11.08
C TYR A 74 5.68 -15.50 -11.49
N SER A 75 4.75 -15.82 -10.58
CA SER A 75 3.61 -16.66 -10.89
C SER A 75 2.39 -15.78 -11.19
N ALA A 76 2.00 -15.73 -12.47
CA ALA A 76 0.75 -15.10 -12.85
C ALA A 76 -0.42 -15.84 -12.19
N HIS A 77 -1.29 -15.12 -11.50
CA HIS A 77 -2.53 -15.70 -11.02
C HIS A 77 -3.38 -16.06 -12.24
N THR A 78 -3.48 -17.36 -12.54
CA THR A 78 -4.46 -17.83 -13.52
C THR A 78 -5.83 -17.59 -12.90
N THR A 79 -6.54 -16.58 -13.39
CA THR A 79 -7.95 -16.34 -13.07
C THR A 79 -8.75 -17.49 -13.68
N THR A 80 -8.67 -18.66 -13.06
CA THR A 80 -9.58 -19.75 -13.36
C THR A 80 -10.89 -19.33 -12.75
N THR A 81 -11.74 -18.69 -13.56
CA THR A 81 -13.11 -18.38 -13.18
C THR A 81 -13.84 -19.72 -12.99
N THR A 82 -13.71 -20.33 -11.82
CA THR A 82 -14.68 -21.33 -11.36
C THR A 82 -15.96 -20.56 -11.11
N VAL A 83 -16.81 -20.49 -12.13
CA VAL A 83 -18.17 -19.98 -12.07
C VAL A 83 -18.98 -20.90 -11.16
N SER A 84 -18.83 -20.73 -9.85
CA SER A 84 -19.82 -21.16 -8.86
C SER A 84 -20.67 -19.94 -8.53
N GLY A 85 -21.59 -19.62 -9.43
CA GLY A 85 -22.52 -18.51 -9.27
C GLY A 85 -22.92 -17.91 -10.62
N SER A 86 -24.13 -18.23 -11.07
CA SER A 86 -24.80 -17.60 -12.20
C SER A 86 -25.06 -16.12 -11.90
N GLY A 87 -24.05 -15.28 -12.12
CA GLY A 87 -24.17 -13.83 -12.21
C GLY A 87 -23.20 -13.35 -13.28
N SER A 88 -23.73 -12.90 -14.43
CA SER A 88 -22.93 -12.38 -15.52
C SER A 88 -22.10 -11.18 -15.06
N ALA A 89 -20.84 -11.41 -14.72
CA ALA A 89 -19.86 -10.35 -14.54
C ALA A 89 -19.63 -9.69 -15.90
N ARG A 90 -20.15 -8.48 -16.09
CA ARG A 90 -19.85 -7.66 -17.26
C ARG A 90 -18.37 -7.29 -17.21
N THR A 91 -17.60 -7.81 -18.15
CA THR A 91 -16.26 -7.31 -18.47
C THR A 91 -16.38 -5.86 -18.91
N ALA A 92 -15.92 -4.93 -18.08
CA ALA A 92 -15.83 -3.52 -18.47
C ALA A 92 -14.56 -3.33 -19.31
N SER A 93 -14.71 -3.30 -20.63
CA SER A 93 -13.64 -2.90 -21.55
C SER A 93 -13.52 -1.38 -21.49
N VAL A 94 -12.52 -0.88 -20.76
CA VAL A 94 -12.24 0.57 -20.71
C VAL A 94 -11.51 0.95 -21.99
N THR A 95 -12.22 1.61 -22.90
CA THR A 95 -11.61 2.22 -24.09
C THR A 95 -11.20 3.64 -23.71
N THR A 96 -9.90 3.88 -23.52
CA THR A 96 -9.36 5.24 -23.33
C THR A 96 -9.21 5.92 -24.69
N THR A 97 -10.20 6.71 -25.09
CA THR A 97 -10.06 7.62 -26.22
C THR A 97 -9.34 8.87 -25.73
N THR A 98 -8.09 9.07 -26.12
CA THR A 98 -7.38 10.33 -25.88
C THR A 98 -7.86 11.37 -26.88
N GLU A 99 -8.87 12.14 -26.50
CA GLU A 99 -9.24 13.36 -27.21
C GLU A 99 -8.35 14.52 -26.75
N ILE A 100 -7.78 15.24 -27.72
CA ILE A 100 -7.00 16.45 -27.49
C ILE A 100 -7.98 17.60 -27.23
N LEU A 101 -8.18 17.97 -25.96
CA LEU A 101 -9.05 19.09 -25.58
C LEU A 101 -8.34 20.43 -25.84
N THR A 102 -8.53 21.02 -27.03
CA THR A 102 -8.07 22.40 -27.33
C THR A 102 -9.09 23.48 -26.94
N GLY A 103 -9.91 23.24 -25.92
CA GLY A 103 -10.91 24.19 -25.43
C GLY A 103 -10.42 24.98 -24.21
N LEU A 104 -10.44 26.31 -24.30
CA LEU A 104 -10.30 27.20 -23.14
C LEU A 104 -11.59 27.11 -22.30
N PHE A 105 -11.55 26.34 -21.21
CA PHE A 105 -12.67 26.26 -20.26
C PHE A 105 -12.44 27.24 -19.11
N THR A 106 -13.04 28.42 -19.21
CA THR A 106 -13.10 29.37 -18.10
C THR A 106 -14.22 28.97 -17.15
N ALA A 107 -13.87 28.46 -15.97
CA ALA A 107 -14.83 28.12 -14.93
C ALA A 107 -15.56 29.39 -14.45
N THR A 108 -16.86 29.50 -14.75
CA THR A 108 -17.71 30.58 -14.24
C THR A 108 -18.56 30.03 -13.10
N ALA A 109 -18.36 30.61 -11.91
CA ALA A 109 -19.13 30.51 -10.66
C ALA A 109 -18.54 29.61 -9.56
N THR A 110 -17.85 30.27 -8.62
CA THR A 110 -17.61 29.78 -7.26
C THR A 110 -18.87 30.03 -6.41
N PRO A 111 -19.59 29.02 -5.90
CA PRO A 111 -20.64 29.24 -4.94
C PRO A 111 -20.05 29.72 -3.60
N SER A 112 -20.61 30.79 -3.03
CA SER A 112 -20.20 31.35 -1.76
C SER A 112 -20.68 30.47 -0.59
N PRO A 113 -19.82 30.12 0.38
CA PRO A 113 -20.26 29.38 1.57
C PRO A 113 -21.04 30.30 2.51
N SER A 114 -22.34 30.06 2.66
CA SER A 114 -23.15 30.67 3.70
C SER A 114 -22.89 29.96 5.05
N ARG A 115 -22.00 30.59 5.84
CA ARG A 115 -21.73 30.36 7.27
C ARG A 115 -20.92 29.11 7.63
N SER A 116 -19.62 29.34 7.84
CA SER A 116 -18.76 28.50 8.69
C SER A 116 -18.65 29.17 10.06
N PHE A 117 -18.91 28.44 11.14
CA PHE A 117 -18.40 28.80 12.47
C PHE A 117 -16.89 28.47 12.49
N GLY A 118 -16.11 29.36 11.89
CA GLY A 118 -14.65 29.30 11.93
C GLY A 118 -14.13 29.79 13.28
N VAL A 119 -13.38 28.94 13.97
CA VAL A 119 -12.46 29.34 15.03
C VAL A 119 -11.44 30.32 14.43
N PRO A 120 -11.14 31.48 15.04
CA PRO A 120 -10.16 32.41 14.47
C PRO A 120 -8.76 31.80 14.58
N THR A 121 -8.25 31.24 13.49
CA THR A 121 -6.80 31.08 13.30
C THR A 121 -6.20 32.48 13.27
N ALA A 122 -5.45 32.80 14.33
CA ALA A 122 -4.63 33.98 14.42
C ALA A 122 -3.86 34.20 13.11
N GLN A 123 -3.89 35.45 12.63
CA GLN A 123 -3.21 35.87 11.42
C GLN A 123 -1.72 35.55 11.54
N VAL A 124 -1.25 34.60 10.74
CA VAL A 124 0.18 34.47 10.47
C VAL A 124 0.47 35.53 9.41
N ASP A 125 0.88 36.69 9.89
CA ASP A 125 1.24 37.86 9.09
C ASP A 125 2.36 37.50 8.10
N CYS A 126 2.08 37.74 6.83
CA CYS A 126 2.92 37.36 5.70
C CYS A 126 4.09 38.33 5.46
N ALA A 127 4.44 39.20 6.43
CA ALA A 127 5.57 40.12 6.32
C ALA A 127 6.90 39.55 6.88
N THR A 128 6.92 38.35 7.46
CA THR A 128 8.15 37.78 8.05
C THR A 128 9.05 37.00 7.08
N PHE A 129 8.72 36.94 5.78
CA PHE A 129 9.53 36.22 4.77
C PHE A 129 10.48 37.10 3.94
N LEU A 130 10.67 38.39 4.29
CA LEU A 130 11.60 39.30 3.60
C LEU A 130 12.87 39.69 4.37
N LEU A 131 13.31 38.87 5.32
CA LEU A 131 14.69 38.94 5.83
C LEU A 131 15.32 37.54 5.82
N PRO A 132 15.97 37.18 4.71
CA PRO A 132 17.39 36.90 4.81
C PRO A 132 18.15 37.32 3.55
N LEU A 133 18.67 38.56 3.51
CA LEU A 133 19.65 38.94 2.47
C LEU A 133 20.77 39.90 2.93
N PHE A 134 20.99 40.08 4.24
CA PHE A 134 22.10 40.93 4.74
C PHE A 134 22.93 40.31 5.86
N GLY A 135 22.92 38.97 6.00
CA GLY A 135 23.66 38.25 7.04
C GLY A 135 24.88 37.47 6.57
N ALA A 136 25.41 37.71 5.35
CA ALA A 136 26.47 36.89 4.76
C ALA A 136 27.75 37.65 4.35
N LEU A 137 27.92 38.91 4.73
CA LEU A 137 29.15 39.67 4.45
C LEU A 137 29.50 40.59 5.63
N GLY A 138 30.16 40.03 6.65
CA GLY A 138 30.65 40.87 7.76
C GLY A 138 31.13 40.11 8.99
N LEU A 139 32.07 39.17 8.84
CA LEU A 139 32.86 38.67 9.98
C LEU A 139 34.17 37.99 9.57
N SER A 140 34.86 38.53 8.54
CA SER A 140 36.22 38.12 8.16
C SER A 140 37.32 39.05 8.69
N SER A 141 37.04 39.88 9.70
CA SER A 141 38.03 40.84 10.21
C SER A 141 37.87 41.11 11.70
N PHE A 142 37.99 40.12 12.59
CA PHE A 142 38.28 40.34 14.03
C PHE A 142 38.62 39.01 14.73
N PHE A 143 39.76 38.41 14.38
CA PHE A 143 40.60 37.68 15.35
C PHE A 143 42.02 37.67 14.78
N ILE A 144 42.88 38.47 15.41
CA ILE A 144 44.33 38.43 15.31
C ILE A 144 44.84 37.66 16.52
#